data_AF-A0A6C0JA95-F1
#
_entry.id   AF-A0A6C0JA95-F1
#
_cell.length_a   1.000
_cell.length_b   1.000
_cell.length_c   1.000
_cell.angle_alpha   90.00
_cell.angle_beta   90.00
_cell.angle_gamma   90.00
#
_symmetry.space_group_name_H-M   'P 1'
#
loop_
_entity.id
_entity.type
_entity.pdbx_description
1 polymer ?
#
loop_
_entity_poly.entity_id
_entity_poly.type
_entity_poly.pdbx_seq_one_letter_code
_entity_poly.pdbx_strand_id
1 'polypeptide(L)' 'MSSSDCEDRIHLQKLNFIYSALNNGWSIKKNKDTFIFSKKHENRREVFNDDYLTKFVLDNSTLAHK' A
#
# COMPACT_ATOMS: atom_id res chain seq x y z
N MET A 1 -0.27 24.37 7.73
CA MET A 1 -0.07 22.92 7.55
C MET A 1 1.36 22.64 7.90
N SER A 2 1.59 22.04 9.07
CA SER A 2 2.92 21.66 9.52
C SER A 2 3.42 20.49 8.66
N SER A 3 4.73 20.41 8.41
CA SER A 3 5.35 19.33 7.64
C SER A 3 5.09 17.94 8.22
N SER A 4 4.71 17.84 9.50
CA SER A 4 4.28 16.59 10.15
C SER A 4 2.93 16.06 9.65
N ASP A 5 2.01 16.95 9.29
CA ASP A 5 0.61 16.56 9.01
C ASP A 5 0.48 15.82 7.66
N CYS A 6 1.44 16.01 6.75
CA CYS A 6 1.46 15.32 5.47
C CYS A 6 1.98 13.88 5.60
N GLU A 7 2.96 13.63 6.48
CA GLU A 7 3.48 12.30 6.75
C GLU A 7 2.40 11.38 7.33
N ASP A 8 1.59 11.89 8.26
CA ASP A 8 0.47 11.15 8.85
C ASP A 8 -0.57 10.76 7.79
N ARG A 9 -0.89 11.68 6.87
CA ARG A 9 -1.82 11.41 5.77
C ARG A 9 -1.31 10.31 4.84
N ILE A 10 -0.02 10.36 4.49
CA ILE A 10 0.63 9.36 3.64
C ILE A 10 0.57 7.98 4.31
N HIS A 11 0.87 7.93 5.61
CA HIS A 11 0.83 6.69 6.38
C HIS A 11 -0.58 6.09 6.44
N LEU A 12 -1.60 6.92 6.70
CA LEU A 12 -3.01 6.50 6.71
C LEU A 12 -3.46 5.96 5.34
N GLN A 13 -3.10 6.62 4.24
CA GLN A 13 -3.44 6.14 2.89
C GLN A 13 -2.80 4.78 2.59
N LYS A 14 -1.55 4.58 2.99
CA LYS A 14 -0.84 3.31 2.83
C LYS A 14 -1.50 2.19 3.64
N LEU A 15 -1.91 2.48 4.87
CA LEU A 15 -2.66 1.53 5.70
C LEU A 15 -4.02 1.18 5.07
N ASN A 16 -4.74 2.16 4.51
CA ASN A 16 -6.00 1.92 3.81
C ASN A 16 -5.81 1.00 2.59
N PHE A 17 -4.74 1.20 1.82
CA PHE A 17 -4.41 0.32 0.68
C PHE A 17 -4.14 -1.12 1.13
N ILE A 18 -3.30 -1.30 2.15
CA ILE A 18 -2.99 -2.60 2.75
C ILE A 18 -4.29 -3.27 3.26
N TYR A 19 -5.13 -2.52 3.98
CA TYR A 19 -6.39 -3.03 4.52
C TYR A 19 -7.37 -3.45 3.41
N SER A 20 -7.49 -2.67 2.33
CA SER A 20 -8.29 -3.05 1.17
C SER A 20 -7.80 -4.35 0.52
N ALA A 21 -6.49 -4.51 0.37
CA ALA A 21 -5.91 -5.73 -0.17
C ALA A 21 -6.20 -6.95 0.74
N LEU A 22 -6.10 -6.79 2.07
CA LEU A 22 -6.48 -7.85 3.02
C LEU A 22 -7.95 -8.25 2.85
N ASN A 23 -8.87 -7.29 2.75
CA ASN A 23 -10.30 -7.55 2.53
C ASN A 23 -10.59 -8.25 1.20
N ASN A 24 -9.75 -8.01 0.19
CA ASN A 24 -9.82 -8.67 -1.12
C ASN A 24 -9.12 -10.05 -1.16
N GLY A 25 -8.72 -10.59 0.00
CA GLY A 25 -8.14 -11.91 0.14
C GLY A 25 -6.65 -11.99 -0.17
N TRP A 26 -5.93 -10.87 -0.18
CA TRP A 26 -4.48 -10.87 -0.23
C TRP A 26 -3.88 -11.17 1.14
N SER A 27 -2.79 -11.91 1.16
CA SER A 27 -1.87 -12.05 2.30
C SER A 27 -0.73 -11.07 2.13
N ILE A 28 -0.35 -10.36 3.20
CA ILE A 28 0.70 -9.33 3.15
C ILE A 28 1.76 -9.66 4.19
N LYS A 29 3.03 -9.67 3.76
CA LYS A 29 4.19 -9.85 4.64
C LYS A 29 5.13 -8.66 4.49
N LYS A 30 5.39 -7.95 5.58
CA LYS A 30 6.44 -6.93 5.65
C LYS A 30 7.79 -7.61 5.95
N ASN A 31 8.82 -7.25 5.20
CA ASN A 31 10.20 -7.68 5.42
C ASN A 31 11.15 -6.51 5.24
N LYS A 32 11.69 -5.98 6.35
CA LYS A 32 12.51 -4.76 6.38
C LYS A 32 11.86 -3.65 5.53
N ASP A 33 12.40 -3.42 4.34
CA ASP A 33 12.03 -2.33 3.43
C ASP A 33 11.12 -2.81 2.30
N THR A 34 10.51 -3.98 2.41
CA THR A 34 9.65 -4.56 1.37
C THR A 34 8.33 -5.08 1.91
N PHE A 35 7.30 -5.02 1.07
CA PHE A 35 5.99 -5.62 1.29
C PHE A 35 5.73 -6.66 0.21
N ILE A 36 5.43 -7.88 0.65
CA ILE A 36 5.11 -9.01 -0.22
C ILE A 36 3.62 -9.26 -0.13
N PHE A 37 2.91 -9.01 -1.23
CA PHE A 37 1.51 -9.31 -1.40
C PHE A 37 1.40 -10.64 -2.12
N SER A 38 0.61 -11.58 -1.60
CA SER A 38 0.34 -12.86 -2.26
C SER A 38 -1.13 -13.22 -2.19
N LYS A 39 -1.65 -13.83 -3.26
CA LYS A 39 -3.04 -14.27 -3.34
C LYS A 39 -3.05 -15.71 -3.84
N LYS A 40 -3.13 -16.64 -2.89
CA LYS A 40 -2.86 -18.07 -3.12
C LYS A 40 -3.83 -18.66 -4.14
N HIS A 41 -5.11 -18.32 -4.07
CA HIS A 41 -6.12 -18.85 -5.00
C HIS A 41 -6.01 -18.29 -6.42
N GLU A 42 -5.22 -17.23 -6.63
CA GLU A 42 -4.96 -16.64 -7.96
C GLU A 42 -3.52 -16.88 -8.44
N ASN A 43 -2.70 -17.58 -7.65
CA ASN A 43 -1.25 -17.74 -7.88
C ASN A 43 -0.52 -16.40 -8.16
N ARG A 44 -1.02 -15.29 -7.58
CA ARG A 44 -0.42 -13.97 -7.74
C ARG A 44 0.52 -13.64 -6.58
N ARG A 45 1.64 -12.98 -6.91
CA ARG A 45 2.60 -12.47 -5.95
C ARG A 45 3.21 -11.18 -6.45
N GLU A 46 3.15 -10.14 -5.63
CA GLU A 46 3.71 -8.83 -5.93
C GLU A 46 4.63 -8.41 -4.78
N VAL A 47 5.75 -7.77 -5.11
CA VAL A 47 6.75 -7.32 -4.13
C VAL A 47 6.97 -5.84 -4.35
N PHE A 48 6.71 -5.05 -3.31
CA PHE A 48 6.89 -3.61 -3.33
C PHE A 48 8.01 -3.21 -2.38
N ASN A 49 8.87 -2.29 -2.80
CA ASN A 49 9.76 -1.58 -1.90
C ASN A 49 8.93 -0.57 -1.08
N ASP A 50 9.33 -0.26 0.15
CA ASP A 50 8.52 0.56 1.07
C ASP A 50 8.30 1.98 0.53
N ASP A 51 9.38 2.59 0.04
CA ASP A 51 9.37 3.91 -0.59
C ASP A 51 8.53 3.90 -1.88
N TYR A 52 8.66 2.82 -2.65
CA TYR A 52 7.92 2.67 -3.90
C TYR A 52 6.42 2.48 -3.64
N LEU A 53 6.04 1.67 -2.66
CA LEU A 53 4.65 1.48 -2.26
C LEU A 53 4.04 2.81 -1.83
N THR A 54 4.80 3.60 -1.08
CA THR A 54 4.37 4.92 -0.60
C THR A 54 4.10 5.86 -1.78
N LYS A 55 5.04 5.95 -2.74
CA LYS A 55 4.87 6.75 -3.97
C LYS A 55 3.70 6.24 -4.82
N PHE A 56 3.60 4.92 -5.00
CA PHE A 56 2.54 4.29 -5.77
C PHE A 56 1.14 4.60 -5.20
N VAL A 57 0.99 4.51 -3.87
CA VAL A 57 -0.27 4.84 -3.20
C VAL A 57 -0.59 6.32 -3.36
N LEU A 58 0.40 7.20 -3.26
CA LEU A 58 0.19 8.64 -3.45
C LEU A 58 -0.25 8.96 -4.89
N ASP A 59 0.45 8.41 -5.87
CA ASP A 59 0.17 8.61 -7.29
C ASP A 59 -1.24 8.07 -7.66
N ASN A 60 -1.60 6.89 -7.15
CA ASN A 60 -2.90 6.26 -7.45
C ASN A 60 -4.06 6.79 -6.60
N SER A 61 -3.80 7.41 -5.44
CA SER A 61 -4.86 8.02 -4.61
C SER A 61 -5.57 9.18 -5.33
N THR A 62 -4.94 9.76 -6.35
CA THR A 62 -5.52 10.82 -7.19
C THR A 62 -6.37 10.29 -8.37
N LEU A 63 -6.34 8.97 -8.63
CA LEU A 63 -7.01 8.35 -9.78
C LEU A 63 -8.36 7.70 -9.45
N ALA A 64 -8.77 7.63 -8.18
CA ALA A 64 -10.08 7.09 -7.77
C ALA A 64 -11.30 8.00 -8.10
N HIS A 65 -11.15 8.95 -9.02
CA HIS A 65 -12.22 9.86 -9.47
C HIS A 65 -12.29 10.01 -11.00
N LYS A 66 -12.22 8.89 -11.73
CA LYS A 66 -12.58 8.82 -13.16
C LYS A 66 -13.44 7.61 -13.46
#